data_AF-A0A9P6EQW1-F1
#
_entry.id   AF-A0A9P6EQW1-F1
#
_cell.length_a   1.000
_cell.length_b   1.000
_cell.length_c   1.000
_cell.angle_alpha   90.00
_cell.angle_beta   90.00
_cell.angle_gamma   90.00
#
_symmetry.space_group_name_H-M   'P 1'
#
loop_
_entity.id
_entity.type
_entity.pdbx_description
1 polymer ?
#
loop_
_entity_poly.entity_id
_entity_poly.type
_entity_poly.pdbx_seq_one_letter_code
_entity_poly.pdbx_strand_id
1 'polypeptide(L)'
;MMTVTPESGSFFSNVLTPGSSLNPTFLLVADAAFLFLFLVFVSLIVLTGGNVHIWFLMAIELCLWASVKWFVNELKQVPKGVKGSKED
;
A
#
# COMPACT_ATOMS: atom_id res chain seq x y z
N MET A 1 19.03 -8.38 28.09
CA MET A 1 19.17 -9.23 26.89
C MET A 1 17.79 -9.36 26.28
N MET A 2 17.42 -8.48 25.34
CA MET A 2 16.10 -8.48 24.70
C MET A 2 16.30 -8.94 23.26
N THR A 3 15.85 -10.14 22.97
CA THR A 3 16.03 -10.81 21.68
C THR A 3 15.16 -10.15 20.62
N VAL A 4 15.74 -9.28 19.81
CA VAL A 4 15.16 -8.87 18.52
C VAL A 4 15.27 -10.06 17.56
N THR A 5 14.15 -10.73 17.30
CA THR A 5 14.05 -11.81 16.31
C THR A 5 14.08 -11.22 14.90
N PRO A 6 14.98 -11.67 14.01
CA PRO A 6 14.96 -11.25 12.60
C PRO A 6 13.88 -12.02 11.82
N GLU A 7 12.62 -11.58 11.92
CA GLU A 7 11.50 -12.01 11.06
C GLU A 7 11.60 -11.45 9.62
N SER A 8 12.76 -10.97 9.18
CA SER A 8 12.94 -10.35 7.86
C SER A 8 12.95 -11.36 6.70
N GLY A 9 13.27 -12.63 6.95
CA GLY A 9 13.33 -13.67 5.90
C GLY A 9 11.94 -14.05 5.36
N SER A 10 10.91 -14.12 6.19
CA SER A 10 9.57 -14.60 5.81
C SER A 10 8.79 -13.60 4.96
N PHE A 11 8.89 -12.30 5.27
CA PHE A 11 8.22 -11.22 4.53
C PHE A 11 8.88 -10.96 3.17
N PHE A 12 10.21 -10.99 3.07
CA PHE A 12 10.91 -10.80 1.80
C PHE A 12 10.74 -12.00 0.86
N SER A 13 10.71 -13.23 1.39
CA SER A 13 10.39 -14.41 0.58
C SER A 13 8.93 -14.41 0.10
N ASN A 14 7.99 -13.95 0.94
CA ASN A 14 6.60 -13.78 0.52
C ASN A 14 6.40 -12.62 -0.46
N VAL A 15 7.10 -11.48 -0.32
CA VAL A 15 6.95 -10.34 -1.25
C VAL A 15 7.47 -10.65 -2.66
N LEU A 16 8.49 -11.53 -2.77
CA LEU A 16 9.04 -11.99 -4.04
C LEU A 16 8.29 -13.19 -4.64
N THR A 17 7.33 -13.78 -3.90
CA THR A 17 6.50 -14.86 -4.44
C THR A 17 5.42 -14.24 -5.35
N PRO A 18 5.32 -14.66 -6.63
CA PRO A 18 4.36 -14.08 -7.56
C PRO A 18 2.93 -14.30 -7.04
N GLY A 19 2.15 -13.21 -6.91
CA GLY A 19 0.77 -13.23 -6.40
C GLY A 19 0.59 -12.75 -4.95
N SER A 20 1.66 -12.44 -4.22
CA SER A 20 1.60 -11.96 -2.83
C SER A 20 1.11 -10.51 -2.68
N SER A 21 1.03 -9.77 -3.80
CA SER A 21 0.47 -8.40 -3.85
C SER A 21 -1.02 -8.32 -3.46
N LEU A 22 -1.73 -9.46 -3.43
CA LEU A 22 -3.13 -9.56 -3.01
C LEU A 22 -3.30 -9.98 -1.55
N ASN A 23 -2.22 -10.00 -0.75
CA ASN A 23 -2.32 -10.35 0.67
C ASN A 23 -2.78 -9.11 1.49
N PRO A 24 -3.76 -9.25 2.40
CA PRO A 24 -4.26 -8.14 3.22
C PRO A 24 -3.15 -7.42 4.01
N THR A 25 -2.08 -8.12 4.35
CA THR A 25 -0.91 -7.54 5.03
C THR A 25 -0.17 -6.54 4.16
N PHE A 26 -0.01 -6.80 2.85
CA PHE A 26 0.68 -5.88 1.93
C PHE A 26 -0.11 -4.57 1.75
N LEU A 27 -1.44 -4.69 1.69
CA LEU A 27 -2.36 -3.56 1.62
C LEU A 27 -2.27 -2.67 2.85
N LEU A 28 -2.17 -3.27 4.03
CA LEU A 28 -2.00 -2.55 5.29
C LEU A 28 -0.64 -1.84 5.35
N VAL A 29 0.44 -2.49 4.92
CA VAL A 29 1.78 -1.88 4.86
C VAL A 29 1.81 -0.71 3.88
N ALA A 30 1.16 -0.84 2.71
CA ALA A 30 1.06 0.25 1.74
C ALA A 30 0.28 1.44 2.31
N ASP A 31 -0.86 1.20 2.96
CA ASP A 31 -1.66 2.24 3.63
C ASP A 31 -0.86 2.95 4.74
N ALA A 32 -0.13 2.19 5.55
CA ALA A 32 0.76 2.73 6.58
C ALA A 32 1.91 3.57 6.00
N ALA A 33 2.48 3.15 4.86
CA ALA A 33 3.54 3.89 4.19
C ALA A 33 3.03 5.24 3.63
N PHE A 34 1.83 5.26 3.01
CA PHE A 34 1.20 6.51 2.57
C PHE A 34 0.90 7.44 3.74
N LEU A 35 0.33 6.91 4.83
CA LEU A 35 0.05 7.69 6.04
C LEU A 35 1.33 8.28 6.65
N PHE A 36 2.41 7.49 6.71
CA PHE A 36 3.71 7.98 7.19
C PHE A 36 4.26 9.09 6.28
N LEU A 37 4.13 8.93 4.96
CA LEU A 37 4.57 9.93 3.99
C LEU A 37 3.75 11.22 4.10
N PHE A 38 2.44 11.13 4.31
CA PHE A 38 1.58 12.28 4.60
C PHE A 38 2.03 13.01 5.86
N LEU A 39 2.35 12.29 6.95
CA LEU A 39 2.89 12.89 8.18
C LEU A 39 4.21 13.63 7.95
N VAL A 40 5.09 13.08 7.10
CA VAL A 40 6.33 13.74 6.70
C VAL A 40 6.04 15.02 5.93
N PHE A 41 5.09 15.03 5.00
CA PHE A 41 4.67 16.25 4.30
C PHE A 41 4.04 17.29 5.23
N VAL A 42 3.18 16.88 6.17
CA VAL A 42 2.62 17.80 7.19
C VAL A 42 3.75 18.42 8.02
N SER A 43 4.71 17.61 8.47
CA SER A 43 5.88 18.10 9.22
C SER A 43 6.71 19.09 8.40
N LEU A 44 6.92 18.79 7.11
CA LEU A 44 7.65 19.67 6.17
C LEU A 44 6.91 20.98 5.88
N ILE A 45 5.57 20.97 5.79
CA ILE A 45 4.78 22.21 5.62
C ILE A 45 5.05 23.16 6.80
N VAL A 46 5.05 22.63 8.03
CA VAL A 46 5.30 23.43 9.24
C VAL A 46 6.74 23.94 9.27
N LEU A 47 7.72 23.09 8.95
CA LEU A 47 9.15 23.45 8.97
C LEU A 47 9.55 24.43 7.87
N THR A 48 8.93 24.34 6.70
CA THR A 48 9.31 25.12 5.51
C THR A 48 8.49 26.40 5.35
N GLY A 49 7.53 26.66 6.24
CA GLY A 49 6.69 27.87 6.19
C GLY A 49 5.66 27.90 5.06
N GLY A 50 5.16 26.73 4.63
CA GLY A 50 4.04 26.64 3.69
C GLY A 50 4.40 26.84 2.20
N ASN A 51 5.46 26.18 1.71
CA ASN A 51 5.82 26.22 0.30
C ASN A 51 4.77 25.51 -0.58
N VAL A 52 4.30 26.17 -1.65
CA VAL A 52 3.32 25.66 -2.63
C VAL A 52 3.74 24.30 -3.21
N HIS A 53 5.05 24.04 -3.34
CA HIS A 53 5.55 22.75 -3.81
C HIS A 53 5.07 21.58 -2.94
N ILE A 54 5.03 21.75 -1.61
CA ILE A 54 4.64 20.68 -0.68
C ILE A 54 3.13 20.41 -0.76
N TRP A 55 2.33 21.43 -1.06
CA TRP A 55 0.91 21.27 -1.34
C TRP A 55 0.65 20.40 -2.56
N PHE A 56 1.41 20.59 -3.64
CA PHE A 56 1.31 19.73 -4.83
C PHE A 56 1.75 18.29 -4.53
N LEU A 57 2.84 18.11 -3.79
CA LEU A 57 3.30 16.77 -3.39
C LEU A 57 2.25 16.02 -2.55
N MET A 58 1.59 16.71 -1.63
CA MET A 58 0.50 16.17 -0.82
C MET A 58 -0.72 15.80 -1.68
N ALA A 59 -1.11 16.66 -2.62
CA ALA A 59 -2.23 16.35 -3.53
C ALA A 59 -1.94 15.10 -4.40
N ILE A 60 -0.71 14.98 -4.91
CA ILE A 60 -0.30 13.81 -5.73
C ILE A 60 -0.25 12.55 -4.87
N GLU A 61 0.24 12.62 -3.63
CA GLU A 61 0.23 11.49 -2.69
C GLU A 61 -1.18 11.00 -2.37
N LEU A 62 -2.13 11.90 -2.08
CA LEU A 62 -3.54 11.52 -1.89
C LEU A 62 -4.16 10.90 -3.15
N CYS A 63 -3.83 11.45 -4.34
CA CYS A 63 -4.30 10.92 -5.61
C CYS A 63 -3.76 9.50 -5.87
N LEU A 64 -2.49 9.28 -5.53
CA LEU A 64 -1.85 7.96 -5.60
C LEU A 64 -2.48 6.98 -4.60
N TRP A 65 -2.74 7.40 -3.37
CA TRP A 65 -3.40 6.57 -2.36
C TRP A 65 -4.82 6.17 -2.79
N ALA A 66 -5.58 7.09 -3.37
CA ALA A 66 -6.88 6.81 -3.96
C ALA A 66 -6.79 5.82 -5.13
N SER A 67 -5.80 5.98 -6.02
CA SER A 67 -5.55 5.06 -7.13
C SER A 67 -5.27 3.63 -6.64
N VAL A 68 -4.46 3.48 -5.59
CA VAL A 68 -4.19 2.17 -4.98
C VAL A 68 -5.46 1.57 -4.37
N LYS A 69 -6.24 2.34 -3.61
CA LYS A 69 -7.50 1.82 -3.03
C LYS A 69 -8.51 1.40 -4.09
N TRP A 70 -8.61 2.17 -5.18
CA TRP A 70 -9.43 1.79 -6.32
C TRP A 70 -8.93 0.52 -7.00
N PHE A 71 -7.62 0.41 -7.28
CA PHE A 71 -7.01 -0.77 -7.90
C PHE A 71 -7.28 -2.05 -7.08
N VAL A 72 -7.19 -1.95 -5.77
CA VAL A 72 -7.45 -3.08 -4.86
C VAL A 72 -8.92 -3.48 -4.83
N ASN A 73 -9.82 -2.49 -4.87
CA ASN A 73 -11.23 -2.74 -5.01
C ASN A 73 -11.56 -3.42 -6.36
N GLU A 74 -10.90 -3.00 -7.43
CA GLU A 74 -11.04 -3.62 -8.75
C GLU A 74 -10.56 -5.08 -8.75
N LEU A 75 -9.39 -5.36 -8.15
CA LEU A 75 -8.87 -6.73 -8.03
C LEU A 75 -9.79 -7.65 -7.20
N LYS A 76 -10.56 -7.12 -6.24
CA LYS A 76 -11.57 -7.90 -5.51
C LYS A 76 -12.80 -8.23 -6.36
N GLN A 77 -13.09 -7.40 -7.36
CA GLN A 77 -14.22 -7.58 -8.28
C GLN A 77 -13.89 -8.51 -9.44
N VAL A 78 -12.61 -8.67 -9.79
CA VAL A 78 -12.17 -9.69 -10.75
C VAL A 78 -12.57 -11.08 -10.21
N PRO A 79 -13.45 -11.82 -10.92
CA PRO A 79 -13.87 -13.15 -10.48
C PRO A 79 -12.65 -14.06 -10.38
N LYS A 80 -12.41 -14.63 -9.18
CA LYS A 80 -11.44 -15.71 -8.99
C LYS A 80 -11.93 -16.96 -9.72
N GLY A 81 -11.66 -17.05 -11.01
CA GLY A 81 -11.85 -18.24 -11.82
C GLY A 81 -13.31 -18.68 -11.98
N VAL A 82 -13.74 -18.75 -13.23
CA VAL A 82 -14.67 -19.75 -13.78
C VAL A 82 -15.11 -20.79 -12.73
N LYS A 83 -16.34 -20.66 -12.25
CA LYS A 83 -17.06 -21.78 -11.65
C LYS A 83 -17.19 -22.82 -12.76
N GLY A 84 -16.48 -23.94 -12.58
CA GLY A 84 -16.33 -24.98 -13.58
C GLY A 84 -17.65 -25.47 -14.19
N SER A 85 -17.52 -25.93 -15.43
CA SER A 85 -18.35 -26.89 -16.15
C SER A 85 -19.75 -27.11 -15.55
N LYS A 86 -20.76 -26.49 -16.15
CA LYS A 86 -22.02 -27.20 -16.33
C LYS A 86 -21.91 -27.92 -17.67
N GLU A 87 -21.47 -29.16 -17.62
CA GLU A 87 -21.89 -30.18 -18.58
C GLU A 87 -23.30 -30.60 -18.17
N ASP A 88 -24.29 -30.06 -18.87
CA ASP A 88 -25.62 -30.64 -19.08
C ASP A 88 -26.20 -30.14 -20.41
#